data_AF-A0A163K9I0-F1
#
_entry.id   AF-A0A163K9I0-F1
#
_cell.length_a   1.000
_cell.length_b   1.000
_cell.length_c   1.000
_cell.angle_alpha   90.00
_cell.angle_beta   90.00
_cell.angle_gamma   90.00
#
_symmetry.space_group_name_H-M   'P 1'
#
loop_
_entity.id
_entity.type
_entity.pdbx_description
1 polymer ?
#
loop_
_entity_poly.entity_id
_entity_poly.type
_entity_poly.pdbx_seq_one_letter_code
_entity_poly.pdbx_strand_id
1 'polypeptide(L)'
;MKHYIFVAGFDYQFKNVDFYLLCDNRVKRILVANKTKEDLTFKIFDFRRGDLISLSVTYPKGKLTILTSKLTPSPYKKLTLDNYNRSEEHGESHYSLKDGQRNILSILDVYREVQQIGSSVPGSLMELSFFSHAWMGGPILVNSSDDERVYITNRSTSTSVAFDLPSGARDPDDMDPRATKDFTYPAMDDASLKNFQQAFHKTGYVWIWGCAFYKHLHEFLTKIEKHSAYKETGLHDDTIFKFTNLDQIYRQMLENWLPEFNTLFTNKTRIELKFKHLKYLFSKMVVASYSYQIAKNARVKTYGGLLGTFSDFDKGPPLPLMRINRSFHRHLNFYKNYLGFSFDPEGRLYGEYNPDYSFSIPSL
;
A
#
# COMPACT_ATOMS: atom_id res chain seq x y z
N MET A 1 27.59 3.35 -1.71
CA MET A 1 26.81 3.13 -0.47
C MET A 1 25.36 2.89 -0.86
N LYS A 2 24.72 1.86 -0.30
CA LYS A 2 23.32 1.51 -0.60
C LYS A 2 22.38 2.07 0.47
N HIS A 3 21.24 2.61 0.05
CA HIS A 3 20.23 3.18 0.95
C HIS A 3 19.00 2.30 1.06
N TYR A 4 18.40 2.27 2.25
CA TYR A 4 17.18 1.54 2.57
C TYR A 4 16.29 2.44 3.43
N ILE A 5 15.01 2.55 3.07
CA ILE A 5 14.02 3.29 3.87
C ILE A 5 12.95 2.32 4.34
N PHE A 6 12.74 2.24 5.66
CA PHE A 6 11.68 1.45 6.26
C PHE A 6 10.70 2.33 7.02
N VAL A 7 9.42 2.09 6.81
CA VAL A 7 8.34 2.84 7.43
C VAL A 7 7.59 1.91 8.37
N ALA A 8 7.64 2.20 9.66
CA ALA A 8 6.82 1.55 10.67
C ALA A 8 5.57 2.40 10.90
N GLY A 9 4.42 1.89 10.45
CA GLY A 9 3.12 2.51 10.71
C GLY A 9 2.72 2.42 12.18
N PHE A 10 1.52 2.93 12.48
CA PHE A 10 0.88 2.86 13.78
C PHE A 10 -0.22 1.80 13.77
N ASP A 11 -0.28 1.01 14.83
CA ASP A 11 -1.39 0.08 15.05
C ASP A 11 -2.63 0.83 15.55
N TYR A 12 -3.33 1.48 14.63
CA TYR A 12 -4.56 2.23 14.91
C TYR A 12 -5.70 1.35 15.43
N GLN A 13 -5.59 0.02 15.32
CA GLN A 13 -6.55 -0.91 15.92
C GLN A 13 -6.27 -1.18 17.41
N PHE A 14 -5.15 -0.67 17.94
CA PHE A 14 -4.73 -0.86 19.34
C PHE A 14 -4.67 -2.33 19.77
N LYS A 15 -4.24 -3.21 18.86
CA LYS A 15 -4.06 -4.66 19.08
C LYS A 15 -2.63 -5.02 19.52
N ASN A 16 -1.83 -4.01 19.90
CA ASN A 16 -0.45 -4.12 20.35
C ASN A 16 0.54 -4.66 19.30
N VAL A 17 0.32 -4.33 18.03
CA VAL A 17 1.32 -4.58 16.98
C VAL A 17 2.42 -3.51 17.03
N ASP A 18 3.69 -3.91 17.06
CA ASP A 18 4.83 -3.00 16.93
C ASP A 18 5.51 -3.17 15.56
N PHE A 19 5.11 -2.34 14.60
CA PHE A 19 5.67 -2.39 13.24
C PHE A 19 7.17 -2.04 13.19
N TYR A 20 7.70 -1.31 14.18
CA TYR A 20 9.14 -1.03 14.27
C TYR A 20 9.96 -2.32 14.43
N LEU A 21 9.42 -3.31 15.15
CA LEU A 21 10.07 -4.61 15.29
C LEU A 21 10.25 -5.30 13.93
N LEU A 22 9.32 -5.10 12.99
CA LEU A 22 9.42 -5.66 11.64
C LEU A 22 10.48 -4.92 10.82
N CYS A 23 10.58 -3.59 10.94
CA CYS A 23 11.68 -2.82 10.37
C CYS A 23 13.04 -3.30 10.88
N ASP A 24 13.19 -3.49 12.19
CA ASP A 24 14.42 -4.01 12.80
C ASP A 24 14.75 -5.43 12.32
N ASN A 25 13.74 -6.31 12.24
CA ASN A 25 13.88 -7.64 11.66
C ASN A 25 14.33 -7.58 10.19
N ARG A 26 13.84 -6.61 9.41
CA ARG A 26 14.23 -6.39 8.02
C ARG A 26 15.67 -5.93 7.90
N VAL A 27 16.11 -4.96 8.73
CA VAL A 27 17.51 -4.54 8.83
C VAL A 27 18.40 -5.77 9.09
N LYS A 28 18.09 -6.56 10.13
CA LYS A 28 18.88 -7.74 10.50
C LYS A 28 18.97 -8.76 9.36
N ARG A 29 17.88 -9.02 8.64
CA ARG A 29 17.88 -9.92 7.47
C ARG A 29 18.79 -9.42 6.35
N ILE A 30 18.76 -8.12 6.06
CA ILE A 30 19.63 -7.51 5.04
C ILE A 30 21.09 -7.56 5.47
N LEU A 31 21.40 -7.31 6.74
CA LEU A 31 22.75 -7.44 7.28
C LEU A 31 23.28 -8.87 7.17
N VAL A 32 22.43 -9.88 7.45
CA VAL A 32 22.80 -11.28 7.26
C VAL A 32 23.06 -11.60 5.78
N ALA A 33 22.29 -11.01 4.85
CA ALA A 33 22.46 -11.19 3.41
C ALA A 33 23.65 -10.43 2.81
N ASN A 34 24.14 -9.36 3.48
CA ASN A 34 25.27 -8.55 3.03
C ASN A 34 26.63 -9.25 3.22
N LYS A 35 26.85 -10.35 2.50
CA LYS A 35 28.08 -11.16 2.58
C LYS A 35 29.32 -10.44 2.04
N THR A 36 29.13 -9.51 1.11
CA THR A 36 30.19 -8.69 0.53
C THR A 36 30.64 -7.55 1.45
N LYS A 37 29.96 -7.35 2.59
CA LYS A 37 30.29 -6.32 3.58
C LYS A 37 30.31 -4.91 2.97
N GLU A 38 29.34 -4.63 2.11
CA GLU A 38 29.15 -3.29 1.55
C GLU A 38 28.65 -2.33 2.63
N ASP A 39 29.04 -1.06 2.53
CA ASP A 39 28.52 -0.02 3.40
C ASP A 39 27.04 0.28 3.07
N LEU A 40 26.21 0.26 4.10
CA LEU A 40 24.76 0.43 3.99
C LEU A 40 24.28 1.58 4.89
N THR A 41 23.25 2.28 4.43
CA THR A 41 22.52 3.26 5.23
C THR A 41 21.06 2.86 5.30
N PHE A 42 20.53 2.80 6.51
CA PHE A 42 19.10 2.57 6.77
C PHE A 42 18.49 3.82 7.37
N LYS A 43 17.28 4.16 6.96
CA LYS A 43 16.44 5.15 7.63
C LYS A 43 15.11 4.52 8.01
N ILE A 44 14.71 4.68 9.27
CA ILE A 44 13.46 4.17 9.80
C ILE A 44 12.58 5.34 10.21
N PHE A 45 11.39 5.40 9.63
CA PHE A 45 10.31 6.31 9.99
C PHE A 45 9.36 5.58 10.94
N ASP A 46 9.39 5.90 12.23
CA ASP A 46 8.52 5.28 13.23
C ASP A 46 7.37 6.22 13.58
N PHE A 47 6.22 6.00 12.93
CA PHE A 47 5.03 6.84 13.09
C PHE A 47 4.46 6.76 14.51
N ARG A 48 4.59 5.61 15.19
CA ARG A 48 4.12 5.46 16.57
C ARG A 48 4.88 6.38 17.51
N ARG A 49 6.21 6.32 17.44
CA ARG A 49 7.10 7.07 18.35
C ARG A 49 7.31 8.52 17.88
N GLY A 50 7.02 8.81 16.61
CA GLY A 50 7.37 10.06 15.96
C GLY A 50 8.87 10.16 15.70
N ASP A 51 9.57 9.04 15.51
CA ASP A 51 11.03 9.02 15.46
C ASP A 51 11.57 8.87 14.04
N LEU A 52 12.68 9.56 13.75
CA LEU A 52 13.51 9.34 12.58
C LEU A 52 14.85 8.76 13.03
N ILE A 53 15.09 7.49 12.69
CA ILE A 53 16.27 6.74 13.10
C ILE A 53 17.12 6.47 11.86
N SER A 54 18.40 6.79 11.92
CA SER A 54 19.36 6.47 10.85
C SER A 54 20.40 5.48 11.38
N LEU A 55 20.71 4.46 10.60
CA LEU A 55 21.77 3.49 10.88
C LEU A 55 22.79 3.55 9.75
N SER A 56 24.04 3.86 10.08
CA SER A 56 25.17 3.74 9.16
C SER A 56 25.94 2.48 9.50
N VAL A 57 26.03 1.57 8.53
CA VAL A 57 26.67 0.27 8.67
C VAL A 57 27.93 0.26 7.82
N THR A 58 29.06 0.08 8.47
CA THR A 58 30.39 0.08 7.85
C THR A 58 31.22 -1.11 8.32
N TYR A 59 32.29 -1.40 7.57
CA TYR A 59 33.20 -2.51 7.88
C TYR A 59 34.67 -2.09 7.97
N PRO A 60 35.03 -1.13 8.85
CA PRO A 60 36.43 -0.74 9.04
C PRO A 60 37.27 -1.96 9.43
N LYS A 61 38.35 -2.21 8.68
CA LYS A 61 39.22 -3.39 8.85
C LYS A 61 38.43 -4.72 8.80
N GLY A 62 37.33 -4.76 8.06
CA GLY A 62 36.49 -5.95 7.88
C GLY A 62 35.55 -6.28 9.06
N LYS A 63 35.51 -5.45 10.12
CA LYS A 63 34.67 -5.64 11.30
C LYS A 63 33.41 -4.79 11.21
N LEU A 64 32.24 -5.42 11.42
CA LEU A 64 30.95 -4.74 11.45
C LEU A 64 30.94 -3.63 12.51
N THR A 65 30.60 -2.42 12.07
CA THR A 65 30.35 -1.26 12.91
C THR A 65 29.01 -0.65 12.52
N ILE A 66 28.14 -0.42 13.50
CA ILE A 66 26.83 0.20 13.31
C ILE A 66 26.79 1.48 14.13
N LEU A 67 26.66 2.62 13.46
CA LEU A 67 26.38 3.90 14.09
C LEU A 67 24.89 4.20 13.97
N THR A 68 24.22 4.36 15.10
CA THR A 68 22.81 4.75 15.14
C THR A 68 22.69 6.20 15.56
N SER A 69 21.94 7.00 14.80
CA SER A 69 21.56 8.35 15.16
C SER A 69 20.04 8.50 15.14
N LYS A 70 19.54 9.38 15.98
CA LYS A 70 18.12 9.73 16.08
C LYS A 70 18.00 11.25 16.16
N LEU A 71 17.09 11.82 15.38
CA LEU A 71 16.82 13.26 15.44
C LEU A 71 16.24 13.61 16.82
N THR A 72 16.98 14.39 17.61
CA THR A 72 16.63 14.70 19.01
C THR A 72 16.78 16.20 19.28
N PRO A 73 15.74 16.90 19.79
CA PRO A 73 14.38 16.38 19.98
C PRO A 73 13.73 16.01 18.64
N SER A 74 12.79 15.05 18.66
CA SER A 74 12.02 14.79 17.45
C SER A 74 11.14 16.00 17.14
N PRO A 75 11.06 16.46 15.87
CA PRO A 75 10.10 17.48 15.47
C PRO A 75 8.66 16.93 15.43
N TYR A 76 8.48 15.61 15.55
CA TYR A 76 7.17 14.95 15.47
C TYR A 76 6.70 14.47 16.84
N LYS A 77 5.39 14.57 17.06
CA LYS A 77 4.74 14.04 18.26
C LYS A 77 4.54 12.53 18.16
N LYS A 78 4.68 11.87 19.30
CA LYS A 78 4.25 10.49 19.52
C LYS A 78 2.73 10.38 19.41
N LEU A 79 2.25 9.28 18.84
CA LEU A 79 0.83 8.93 18.78
C LEU A 79 0.39 8.13 20.01
N THR A 80 -0.81 8.46 20.50
CA THR A 80 -1.56 7.76 21.55
C THR A 80 -3.02 7.63 21.14
N LEU A 81 -3.82 6.96 21.98
CA LEU A 81 -5.27 6.86 21.79
C LEU A 81 -5.96 8.23 21.73
N ASP A 82 -5.42 9.25 22.39
CA ASP A 82 -6.00 10.59 22.44
C ASP A 82 -6.02 11.28 21.07
N ASN A 83 -5.19 10.84 20.14
CA ASN A 83 -5.15 11.36 18.77
C ASN A 83 -6.30 10.84 17.88
N TYR A 84 -7.14 9.91 18.37
CA TYR A 84 -8.12 9.21 17.56
C TYR A 84 -9.56 9.48 17.98
N ASN A 85 -10.45 9.61 16.99
CA ASN A 85 -11.88 9.44 17.17
C ASN A 85 -12.20 7.96 17.24
N ARG A 86 -13.17 7.58 18.07
CA ARG A 86 -13.64 6.20 18.20
C ARG A 86 -15.10 6.12 17.78
N SER A 87 -15.41 5.21 16.88
CA SER A 87 -16.77 4.79 16.54
C SER A 87 -16.95 3.30 16.79
N GLU A 88 -18.20 2.87 16.91
CA GLU A 88 -18.56 1.46 17.01
C GLU A 88 -19.37 1.09 15.77
N GLU A 89 -18.96 0.06 15.06
CA GLU A 89 -19.69 -0.47 13.90
C GLU A 89 -19.74 -1.99 14.03
N HIS A 90 -20.95 -2.57 13.97
CA HIS A 90 -21.15 -4.02 14.09
C HIS A 90 -20.50 -4.69 15.33
N GLY A 91 -20.31 -3.94 16.42
CA GLY A 91 -19.68 -4.43 17.65
C GLY A 91 -18.15 -4.39 17.65
N GLU A 92 -17.53 -3.76 16.65
CA GLU A 92 -16.10 -3.50 16.59
C GLU A 92 -15.80 -2.01 16.76
N SER A 93 -14.76 -1.69 17.53
CA SER A 93 -14.26 -0.33 17.65
C SER A 93 -13.43 0.04 16.43
N HIS A 94 -13.80 1.14 15.77
CA HIS A 94 -13.06 1.75 14.68
C HIS A 94 -12.44 3.06 15.15
N TYR A 95 -11.18 3.28 14.77
CA TYR A 95 -10.41 4.45 15.19
C TYR A 95 -9.92 5.20 13.98
N SER A 96 -10.31 6.47 13.81
CA SER A 96 -9.78 7.35 12.77
C SER A 96 -8.94 8.45 13.40
N LEU A 97 -7.84 8.85 12.75
CA LEU A 97 -7.06 9.97 13.22
C LEU A 97 -7.94 11.23 13.26
N LYS A 98 -7.80 12.04 14.31
CA LYS A 98 -8.43 13.36 14.40
C LYS A 98 -7.77 14.34 13.43
N ASP A 99 -8.52 15.33 12.98
CA ASP A 99 -7.95 16.46 12.24
C ASP A 99 -7.07 17.34 13.14
N GLY A 100 -6.24 18.16 12.51
CA GLY A 100 -5.33 19.10 13.18
C GLY A 100 -4.06 18.46 13.74
N GLN A 101 -3.81 17.16 13.50
CA GLN A 101 -2.63 16.43 13.99
C GLN A 101 -1.39 16.67 13.12
N ARG A 102 -1.15 17.90 12.64
CA ARG A 102 -0.14 18.21 11.59
C ARG A 102 1.32 18.18 12.03
N ASN A 103 1.59 17.84 13.29
CA ASN A 103 2.92 17.73 13.86
C ASN A 103 3.30 16.28 14.16
N ILE A 104 2.71 15.32 13.45
CA ILE A 104 3.13 13.92 13.42
C ILE A 104 3.81 13.63 12.07
N LEU A 105 4.43 12.46 11.97
CA LEU A 105 4.98 12.00 10.69
C LEU A 105 3.88 11.84 9.64
N SER A 106 4.19 12.21 8.40
CA SER A 106 3.35 12.06 7.22
C SER A 106 4.03 11.19 6.16
N ILE A 107 3.26 10.55 5.29
CA ILE A 107 3.77 9.96 4.06
C ILE A 107 4.61 10.96 3.24
N LEU A 108 4.30 12.25 3.30
CA LEU A 108 5.05 13.30 2.62
C LEU A 108 6.49 13.43 3.15
N ASP A 109 6.73 13.15 4.42
CA ASP A 109 8.10 13.09 4.97
C ASP A 109 8.91 11.96 4.34
N VAL A 110 8.27 10.81 4.11
CA VAL A 110 8.90 9.65 3.46
C VAL A 110 9.22 9.97 2.01
N TYR A 111 8.30 10.58 1.26
CA TYR A 111 8.55 10.98 -0.13
C TYR A 111 9.67 12.00 -0.24
N ARG A 112 9.72 12.98 0.66
CA ARG A 112 10.82 13.96 0.71
C ARG A 112 12.17 13.28 0.91
N GLU A 113 12.26 12.25 1.74
CA GLU A 113 13.51 11.50 1.90
C GLU A 113 13.92 10.77 0.62
N VAL A 114 12.97 10.11 -0.04
CA VAL A 114 13.24 9.45 -1.33
C VAL A 114 13.72 10.46 -2.36
N GLN A 115 13.04 11.61 -2.47
CA GLN A 115 13.44 12.71 -3.36
C GLN A 115 14.83 13.24 -3.03
N GLN A 116 15.16 13.39 -1.74
CA GLN A 116 16.48 13.83 -1.28
C GLN A 116 17.57 12.84 -1.68
N ILE A 117 17.32 11.53 -1.59
CA ILE A 117 18.26 10.51 -2.10
C ILE A 117 18.43 10.67 -3.61
N GLY A 118 17.34 10.85 -4.36
CA GLY A 118 17.40 11.01 -5.81
C GLY A 118 18.14 12.25 -6.29
N SER A 119 18.07 13.35 -5.54
CA SER A 119 18.80 14.57 -5.88
C SER A 119 20.28 14.52 -5.45
N SER A 120 20.59 13.89 -4.32
CA SER A 120 21.94 13.93 -3.73
C SER A 120 22.82 12.71 -4.08
N VAL A 121 22.23 11.53 -4.18
CA VAL A 121 22.91 10.24 -4.43
C VAL A 121 22.03 9.34 -5.32
N PRO A 122 21.74 9.77 -6.56
CA PRO A 122 20.82 9.06 -7.45
C PRO A 122 21.23 7.60 -7.66
N GLY A 123 20.24 6.73 -7.83
CA GLY A 123 20.43 5.33 -8.13
C GLY A 123 20.90 4.49 -6.94
N SER A 124 20.74 4.97 -5.70
CA SER A 124 21.29 4.31 -4.50
C SER A 124 20.24 3.70 -3.57
N LEU A 125 18.96 4.04 -3.70
CA LEU A 125 17.88 3.45 -2.92
C LEU A 125 17.57 2.02 -3.40
N MET A 126 17.86 1.05 -2.56
CA MET A 126 17.66 -0.37 -2.84
C MET A 126 16.26 -0.84 -2.45
N GLU A 127 15.69 -0.29 -1.39
CA GLU A 127 14.39 -0.72 -0.87
C GLU A 127 13.69 0.43 -0.16
N LEU A 128 12.41 0.62 -0.50
CA LEU A 128 11.45 1.37 0.31
C LEU A 128 10.38 0.38 0.80
N SER A 129 10.33 0.09 2.10
CA SER A 129 9.36 -0.85 2.67
C SER A 129 8.42 -0.19 3.67
N PHE A 130 7.13 -0.46 3.54
CA PHE A 130 6.07 -0.04 4.46
C PHE A 130 5.58 -1.23 5.28
N PHE A 131 5.78 -1.19 6.60
CA PHE A 131 5.26 -2.15 7.55
C PHE A 131 4.07 -1.53 8.28
N SER A 132 2.87 -1.92 7.91
CA SER A 132 1.64 -1.35 8.47
C SER A 132 0.44 -2.27 8.23
N HIS A 133 -0.73 -1.86 8.70
CA HIS A 133 -1.97 -2.30 8.06
C HIS A 133 -2.00 -1.75 6.63
N ALA A 134 -2.77 -2.36 5.73
CA ALA A 134 -2.88 -1.88 4.36
C ALA A 134 -4.21 -2.28 3.73
N TRP A 135 -4.57 -1.58 2.67
CA TRP A 135 -5.75 -1.83 1.85
C TRP A 135 -5.44 -1.50 0.39
N MET A 136 -6.46 -1.51 -0.49
CA MET A 136 -6.27 -1.18 -1.92
C MET A 136 -5.67 0.23 -2.10
N GLY A 137 -6.04 1.18 -1.26
CA GLY A 137 -5.54 2.56 -1.30
C GLY A 137 -4.13 2.76 -0.73
N GLY A 138 -3.49 1.69 -0.24
CA GLY A 138 -2.09 1.69 0.21
C GLY A 138 -1.88 1.31 1.67
N PRO A 139 -0.65 1.52 2.18
CA PRO A 139 -0.36 1.49 3.61
C PRO A 139 -1.31 2.38 4.42
N ILE A 140 -1.75 1.92 5.58
CA ILE A 140 -2.44 2.73 6.58
C ILE A 140 -1.42 3.03 7.68
N LEU A 141 -0.81 4.21 7.63
CA LEU A 141 0.27 4.60 8.54
C LEU A 141 -0.30 5.09 9.87
N VAL A 142 -1.40 5.84 9.83
CA VAL A 142 -2.07 6.38 11.03
C VAL A 142 -3.61 6.38 10.92
N ASN A 143 -4.17 5.85 9.84
CA ASN A 143 -5.61 5.82 9.58
C ASN A 143 -6.24 7.23 9.55
N SER A 144 -5.59 8.12 8.83
CA SER A 144 -6.13 9.43 8.45
C SER A 144 -6.97 9.31 7.18
N SER A 145 -7.79 10.33 6.92
CA SER A 145 -8.62 10.44 5.72
C SER A 145 -8.19 11.66 4.93
N ASP A 146 -8.39 11.62 3.61
CA ASP A 146 -8.44 12.81 2.79
C ASP A 146 -9.92 13.04 2.45
N ASP A 147 -10.56 13.95 3.16
CA ASP A 147 -11.97 14.29 2.95
C ASP A 147 -12.15 15.55 2.09
N GLU A 148 -11.05 15.99 1.46
CA GLU A 148 -10.94 17.18 0.63
C GLU A 148 -11.34 18.47 1.34
N ARG A 149 -11.22 18.51 2.67
CA ARG A 149 -11.57 19.68 3.49
C ARG A 149 -10.47 20.04 4.46
N VAL A 150 -10.53 21.28 4.91
CA VAL A 150 -9.71 21.77 6.03
C VAL A 150 -10.61 22.35 7.09
N TYR A 151 -10.41 21.90 8.32
CA TYR A 151 -11.14 22.40 9.48
C TYR A 151 -10.32 23.47 10.21
N ILE A 152 -10.94 24.63 10.41
CA ILE A 152 -10.41 25.69 11.28
C ILE A 152 -11.23 25.70 12.55
N THR A 153 -10.64 25.22 13.64
CA THR A 153 -11.27 25.20 14.97
C THR A 153 -10.95 26.46 15.75
N ASN A 154 -11.98 27.20 16.13
CA ASN A 154 -11.86 28.24 17.14
C ASN A 154 -11.78 27.59 18.53
N ARG A 155 -10.60 27.67 19.15
CA ARG A 155 -10.35 27.03 20.46
C ARG A 155 -11.14 27.65 21.61
N SER A 156 -11.56 28.92 21.50
CA SER A 156 -12.32 29.60 22.55
C SER A 156 -13.79 29.19 22.57
N THR A 157 -14.36 28.86 21.41
CA THR A 157 -15.78 28.50 21.26
C THR A 157 -15.98 27.01 20.97
N SER A 158 -14.90 26.27 20.73
CA SER A 158 -14.92 24.88 20.24
C SER A 158 -15.72 24.67 18.95
N THR A 159 -15.91 25.73 18.15
CA THR A 159 -16.60 25.67 16.85
C THR A 159 -15.60 25.47 15.73
N SER A 160 -15.85 24.50 14.85
CA SER A 160 -15.06 24.26 13.63
C SER A 160 -15.81 24.70 12.39
N VAL A 161 -15.12 25.37 11.47
CA VAL A 161 -15.61 25.67 10.12
C VAL A 161 -14.80 24.86 9.12
N ALA A 162 -15.48 24.19 8.19
CA ALA A 162 -14.86 23.42 7.13
C ALA A 162 -14.75 24.26 5.84
N PHE A 163 -13.64 24.12 5.13
CA PHE A 163 -13.41 24.72 3.82
C PHE A 163 -13.05 23.63 2.83
N ASP A 164 -13.71 23.59 1.68
CA ASP A 164 -13.37 22.65 0.62
C ASP A 164 -12.01 23.05 0.00
N LEU A 165 -11.19 22.03 -0.26
CA LEU A 165 -9.89 22.19 -0.89
C LEU A 165 -10.03 22.32 -2.43
N PRO A 166 -9.08 23.01 -3.09
CA PRO A 166 -9.01 22.99 -4.55
C PRO A 166 -8.91 21.56 -5.08
N SER A 167 -9.47 21.31 -6.28
CA SER A 167 -9.39 20.00 -6.92
C SER A 167 -7.95 19.49 -7.01
N GLY A 168 -7.74 18.23 -6.59
CA GLY A 168 -6.43 17.58 -6.58
C GLY A 168 -5.52 17.98 -5.40
N ALA A 169 -5.87 19.00 -4.61
CA ALA A 169 -5.14 19.30 -3.41
C ALA A 169 -5.27 18.16 -2.40
N ARG A 170 -4.15 17.90 -1.71
CA ARG A 170 -4.07 16.93 -0.64
C ARG A 170 -4.53 17.58 0.66
N ASP A 171 -5.35 16.87 1.41
CA ASP A 171 -5.74 17.28 2.74
C ASP A 171 -4.49 17.38 3.66
N PRO A 172 -4.20 18.55 4.27
CA PRO A 172 -3.06 18.71 5.18
C PRO A 172 -3.17 17.89 6.48
N ASP A 173 -4.36 17.39 6.81
CA ASP A 173 -4.60 16.48 7.93
C ASP A 173 -4.50 15.00 7.51
N ASP A 174 -4.35 14.71 6.21
CA ASP A 174 -4.08 13.37 5.71
C ASP A 174 -2.59 13.03 5.72
N MET A 175 -2.24 12.04 6.55
CA MET A 175 -0.88 11.54 6.74
C MET A 175 -0.62 10.20 6.04
N ASP A 176 -1.66 9.58 5.47
CA ASP A 176 -1.61 8.28 4.80
C ASP A 176 -1.46 8.41 3.28
N PRO A 177 -0.79 7.47 2.60
CA PRO A 177 -0.63 7.51 1.15
C PRO A 177 -1.96 7.54 0.38
N ARG A 178 -1.97 8.24 -0.76
CA ARG A 178 -3.09 8.36 -1.69
C ARG A 178 -2.66 8.12 -3.13
N ALA A 179 -3.16 7.03 -3.70
CA ALA A 179 -2.85 6.57 -5.06
C ALA A 179 -3.10 7.64 -6.15
N THR A 180 -4.14 8.46 -5.99
CA THR A 180 -4.61 9.41 -7.00
C THR A 180 -4.10 10.84 -6.82
N LYS A 181 -3.44 11.16 -5.68
CA LYS A 181 -3.03 12.53 -5.35
C LYS A 181 -1.52 12.68 -5.19
N ASP A 182 -0.84 11.67 -4.64
CA ASP A 182 0.53 11.83 -4.15
C ASP A 182 1.59 12.03 -5.23
N PHE A 183 1.37 11.47 -6.41
CA PHE A 183 2.34 11.47 -7.50
C PHE A 183 1.99 12.47 -8.60
N THR A 184 1.13 13.44 -8.29
CA THR A 184 0.64 14.46 -9.22
C THR A 184 0.67 15.83 -8.58
N TYR A 185 0.72 16.87 -9.40
CA TYR A 185 0.58 18.25 -8.93
C TYR A 185 -0.79 18.46 -8.23
N PRO A 186 -0.86 19.20 -7.10
CA PRO A 186 0.21 19.96 -6.44
C PRO A 186 1.02 19.18 -5.41
N ALA A 187 0.69 17.92 -5.09
CA ALA A 187 1.39 17.16 -4.06
C ALA A 187 2.84 16.82 -4.45
N MET A 188 3.08 16.53 -5.72
CA MET A 188 4.41 16.28 -6.27
C MET A 188 4.52 16.89 -7.67
N ASP A 189 5.36 17.91 -7.81
CA ASP A 189 5.67 18.51 -9.11
C ASP A 189 6.62 17.63 -9.94
N ASP A 190 6.81 17.98 -11.22
CA ASP A 190 7.63 17.19 -12.15
C ASP A 190 9.09 17.04 -11.69
N ALA A 191 9.66 18.07 -11.06
CA ALA A 191 11.03 18.03 -10.56
C ALA A 191 11.15 17.06 -9.36
N SER A 192 10.18 17.11 -8.47
CA SER A 192 10.09 16.23 -7.30
C SER A 192 9.81 14.79 -7.73
N LEU A 193 8.94 14.57 -8.72
CA LEU A 193 8.69 13.24 -9.27
C LEU A 193 9.94 12.68 -9.96
N LYS A 194 10.67 13.51 -10.70
CA LYS A 194 11.95 13.12 -11.30
C LYS A 194 12.97 12.70 -10.22
N ASN A 195 13.11 13.49 -9.14
CA ASN A 195 13.99 13.13 -8.03
C ASN A 195 13.52 11.83 -7.36
N PHE A 196 12.21 11.66 -7.15
CA PHE A 196 11.65 10.43 -6.59
C PHE A 196 12.01 9.19 -7.43
N GLN A 197 11.89 9.29 -8.76
CA GLN A 197 12.30 8.22 -9.69
C GLN A 197 13.81 7.97 -9.68
N GLN A 198 14.62 9.04 -9.66
CA GLN A 198 16.07 8.95 -9.69
C GLN A 198 16.68 8.35 -8.42
N ALA A 199 15.95 8.32 -7.31
CA ALA A 199 16.42 7.73 -6.06
C ALA A 199 16.77 6.25 -6.19
N PHE A 200 15.93 5.49 -6.92
CA PHE A 200 15.98 4.04 -6.93
C PHE A 200 17.15 3.50 -7.75
N HIS A 201 17.87 2.54 -7.16
CA HIS A 201 18.82 1.72 -7.89
C HIS A 201 18.09 0.90 -8.97
N LYS A 202 18.80 0.50 -10.04
CA LYS A 202 18.24 -0.28 -11.16
C LYS A 202 17.58 -1.62 -10.76
N THR A 203 17.96 -2.16 -9.60
CA THR A 203 17.38 -3.37 -9.00
C THR A 203 16.65 -3.06 -7.69
N GLY A 204 16.40 -1.78 -7.42
CA GLY A 204 15.64 -1.35 -6.27
C GLY A 204 14.16 -1.67 -6.43
N TYR A 205 13.42 -1.67 -5.33
CA TYR A 205 12.00 -1.98 -5.33
C TYR A 205 11.29 -1.32 -4.15
N VAL A 206 9.96 -1.32 -4.20
CA VAL A 206 9.10 -0.95 -3.09
C VAL A 206 8.45 -2.22 -2.53
N TRP A 207 8.22 -2.27 -1.22
CA TRP A 207 7.41 -3.32 -0.60
C TRP A 207 6.34 -2.72 0.30
N ILE A 208 5.09 -3.14 0.11
CA ILE A 208 3.97 -2.81 0.98
C ILE A 208 3.59 -4.07 1.74
N TRP A 209 4.08 -4.16 2.98
CA TRP A 209 3.78 -5.25 3.88
C TRP A 209 2.45 -4.97 4.55
N GLY A 210 1.45 -5.79 4.24
CA GLY A 210 0.12 -5.66 4.80
C GLY A 210 -0.94 -6.34 3.95
N CYS A 211 -2.21 -6.12 4.30
CA CYS A 211 -3.35 -6.66 3.58
C CYS A 211 -3.65 -5.85 2.30
N ALA A 212 -4.44 -6.43 1.40
CA ALA A 212 -5.15 -5.69 0.35
C ALA A 212 -6.62 -6.15 0.34
N PHE A 213 -7.18 -6.33 1.54
CA PHE A 213 -8.44 -7.03 1.74
C PHE A 213 -9.63 -6.10 1.52
N TYR A 214 -10.09 -6.03 0.27
CA TYR A 214 -11.38 -5.43 -0.05
C TYR A 214 -12.46 -6.51 -0.03
N LYS A 215 -13.29 -6.51 1.03
CA LYS A 215 -14.25 -7.58 1.33
C LYS A 215 -15.14 -7.95 0.13
N HIS A 216 -15.74 -6.97 -0.54
CA HIS A 216 -16.65 -7.25 -1.65
C HIS A 216 -15.94 -7.88 -2.85
N LEU A 217 -14.71 -7.44 -3.16
CA LEU A 217 -13.93 -8.03 -4.22
C LEU A 217 -13.45 -9.45 -3.87
N HIS A 218 -13.05 -9.67 -2.62
CA HIS A 218 -12.70 -11.00 -2.12
C HIS A 218 -13.86 -11.99 -2.29
N GLU A 219 -15.05 -11.59 -1.84
CA GLU A 219 -16.26 -12.40 -1.92
C GLU A 219 -16.68 -12.62 -3.39
N PHE A 220 -16.59 -11.59 -4.23
CA PHE A 220 -16.91 -11.71 -5.64
C PHE A 220 -15.94 -12.62 -6.39
N LEU A 221 -14.63 -12.50 -6.16
CA LEU A 221 -13.63 -13.43 -6.71
C LEU A 221 -13.89 -14.86 -6.25
N THR A 222 -14.24 -15.06 -4.97
CA THR A 222 -14.63 -16.37 -4.46
C THR A 222 -15.85 -16.95 -5.20
N LYS A 223 -16.84 -16.11 -5.57
CA LYS A 223 -17.99 -16.54 -6.39
C LYS A 223 -17.57 -16.92 -7.81
N ILE A 224 -16.65 -16.18 -8.43
CA ILE A 224 -16.08 -16.53 -9.75
C ILE A 224 -15.37 -17.87 -9.66
N GLU A 225 -14.48 -18.05 -8.69
CA GLU A 225 -13.70 -19.27 -8.51
C GLU A 225 -14.58 -20.50 -8.26
N LYS A 226 -15.70 -20.34 -7.55
CA LYS A 226 -16.66 -21.43 -7.29
C LYS A 226 -17.67 -21.65 -8.43
N HIS A 227 -17.68 -20.79 -9.45
CA HIS A 227 -18.60 -20.91 -10.58
C HIS A 227 -18.23 -22.13 -11.44
N SER A 228 -19.23 -22.85 -11.95
CA SER A 228 -19.03 -24.11 -12.71
C SER A 228 -18.23 -23.91 -14.01
N ALA A 229 -18.34 -22.73 -14.62
CA ALA A 229 -17.56 -22.36 -15.81
C ALA A 229 -16.09 -22.03 -15.50
N TYR A 230 -15.73 -21.78 -14.24
CA TYR A 230 -14.34 -21.43 -13.90
C TYR A 230 -13.42 -22.64 -14.04
N LYS A 231 -12.27 -22.37 -14.63
CA LYS A 231 -11.11 -23.27 -14.65
C LYS A 231 -9.92 -22.48 -14.14
N GLU A 232 -9.00 -23.13 -13.45
CA GLU A 232 -7.83 -22.47 -12.88
C GLU A 232 -6.80 -22.08 -13.95
N THR A 233 -6.78 -22.82 -15.07
CA THR A 233 -5.98 -22.53 -16.26
C THR A 233 -6.80 -22.77 -17.53
N GLY A 234 -6.38 -22.18 -18.65
CA GLY A 234 -6.95 -22.44 -19.97
C GLY A 234 -8.36 -21.90 -20.20
N LEU A 235 -8.86 -21.00 -19.35
CA LEU A 235 -10.18 -20.41 -19.52
C LEU A 235 -10.19 -19.37 -20.66
N HIS A 236 -11.08 -19.57 -21.64
CA HIS A 236 -11.22 -18.67 -22.78
C HIS A 236 -11.93 -17.36 -22.39
N ASP A 237 -11.50 -16.25 -23.01
CA ASP A 237 -12.00 -14.91 -22.76
C ASP A 237 -13.51 -14.74 -22.99
N ASP A 238 -14.08 -15.49 -23.93
CA ASP A 238 -15.51 -15.47 -24.25
C ASP A 238 -16.34 -16.45 -23.39
N THR A 239 -15.73 -17.14 -22.42
CA THR A 239 -16.47 -18.00 -21.49
C THR A 239 -17.45 -17.17 -20.67
N ILE A 240 -18.72 -17.56 -20.68
CA ILE A 240 -19.80 -16.81 -20.02
C ILE A 240 -20.00 -17.30 -18.59
N PHE A 241 -19.96 -16.36 -17.65
CA PHE A 241 -20.36 -16.52 -16.25
C PHE A 241 -21.78 -16.00 -16.08
N LYS A 242 -22.65 -16.81 -15.49
CA LYS A 242 -24.06 -16.48 -15.28
C LYS A 242 -24.32 -16.33 -13.80
N PHE A 243 -24.55 -15.10 -13.36
CA PHE A 243 -24.86 -14.78 -11.96
C PHE A 243 -26.36 -14.51 -11.82
N THR A 244 -27.07 -15.40 -11.13
CA THR A 244 -28.48 -15.21 -10.79
C THR A 244 -28.63 -14.60 -9.40
N ASN A 245 -29.50 -13.61 -9.25
CA ASN A 245 -29.78 -12.95 -7.97
C ASN A 245 -28.52 -12.46 -7.24
N LEU A 246 -27.57 -11.87 -8.00
CA LEU A 246 -26.35 -11.31 -7.42
C LEU A 246 -26.72 -10.18 -6.44
N ASP A 247 -26.15 -10.18 -5.23
CA ASP A 247 -26.46 -9.17 -4.22
C ASP A 247 -26.22 -7.75 -4.73
N GLN A 248 -27.03 -6.79 -4.27
CA GLN A 248 -27.00 -5.40 -4.75
C GLN A 248 -25.61 -4.78 -4.68
N ILE A 249 -24.85 -5.09 -3.62
CA ILE A 249 -23.53 -4.53 -3.40
C ILE A 249 -22.52 -4.94 -4.49
N TYR A 250 -22.58 -6.18 -4.98
CA TYR A 250 -21.71 -6.64 -6.07
C TYR A 250 -22.16 -6.07 -7.41
N ARG A 251 -23.47 -5.93 -7.65
CA ARG A 251 -23.98 -5.26 -8.86
C ARG A 251 -23.50 -3.81 -8.92
N GLN A 252 -23.62 -3.08 -7.82
CA GLN A 252 -23.18 -1.68 -7.76
C GLN A 252 -21.66 -1.56 -7.90
N MET A 253 -20.89 -2.50 -7.31
CA MET A 253 -19.46 -2.58 -7.57
C MET A 253 -19.15 -2.79 -9.06
N LEU A 254 -19.84 -3.71 -9.73
CA LEU A 254 -19.68 -3.95 -11.16
C LEU A 254 -20.04 -2.71 -12.00
N GLU A 255 -21.21 -2.10 -11.77
CA GLU A 255 -21.64 -0.88 -12.47
C GLU A 255 -20.65 0.27 -12.30
N ASN A 256 -20.13 0.48 -11.08
CA ASN A 256 -19.17 1.55 -10.78
C ASN A 256 -17.82 1.32 -11.45
N TRP A 257 -17.33 0.07 -11.47
CA TRP A 257 -16.02 -0.24 -12.03
C TRP A 257 -16.07 -0.54 -13.53
N LEU A 258 -17.22 -0.93 -14.07
CA LEU A 258 -17.43 -1.29 -15.47
C LEU A 258 -18.50 -0.41 -16.16
N PRO A 259 -18.43 0.94 -16.06
CA PRO A 259 -19.45 1.81 -16.65
C PRO A 259 -19.56 1.63 -18.17
N GLU A 260 -18.49 1.19 -18.83
CA GLU A 260 -18.42 0.90 -20.26
C GLU A 260 -19.33 -0.29 -20.65
N PHE A 261 -19.72 -1.12 -19.68
CA PHE A 261 -20.54 -2.32 -19.85
C PHE A 261 -21.91 -2.21 -19.15
N ASN A 262 -22.38 -1.01 -18.85
CA ASN A 262 -23.64 -0.78 -18.12
C ASN A 262 -24.87 -1.47 -18.72
N THR A 263 -24.89 -1.68 -20.04
CA THR A 263 -25.97 -2.41 -20.72
C THR A 263 -26.09 -3.87 -20.26
N LEU A 264 -24.99 -4.49 -19.81
CA LEU A 264 -24.94 -5.86 -19.28
C LEU A 264 -25.59 -5.97 -17.88
N PHE A 265 -25.80 -4.85 -17.18
CA PHE A 265 -26.34 -4.82 -15.81
C PHE A 265 -27.82 -4.42 -15.74
N THR A 266 -28.45 -4.16 -16.90
CA THR A 266 -29.88 -3.81 -16.99
C THR A 266 -30.79 -4.88 -16.40
N ASN A 267 -30.45 -6.15 -16.59
CA ASN A 267 -31.15 -7.26 -15.95
C ASN A 267 -30.58 -7.55 -14.54
N LYS A 268 -31.25 -7.02 -13.53
CA LYS A 268 -30.82 -7.14 -12.12
C LYS A 268 -30.92 -8.55 -11.55
N THR A 269 -31.68 -9.45 -12.17
CA THR A 269 -31.89 -10.83 -11.68
C THR A 269 -30.95 -11.83 -12.36
N ARG A 270 -30.42 -11.50 -13.54
CA ARG A 270 -29.49 -12.34 -14.29
C ARG A 270 -28.45 -11.48 -15.01
N ILE A 271 -27.22 -11.56 -14.53
CA ILE A 271 -26.05 -10.89 -15.12
C ILE A 271 -25.20 -11.93 -15.82
N GLU A 272 -24.87 -11.67 -17.08
CA GLU A 272 -23.97 -12.48 -17.88
C GLU A 272 -22.70 -11.69 -18.20
N LEU A 273 -21.55 -12.21 -17.76
CA LEU A 273 -20.26 -11.59 -18.00
C LEU A 273 -19.34 -12.58 -18.71
N LYS A 274 -18.69 -12.13 -19.78
CA LYS A 274 -17.60 -12.91 -20.38
C LYS A 274 -16.37 -12.82 -19.47
N PHE A 275 -15.52 -13.84 -19.51
CA PHE A 275 -14.33 -13.89 -18.68
C PHE A 275 -13.40 -12.68 -18.89
N LYS A 276 -13.31 -12.16 -20.13
CA LYS A 276 -12.58 -10.92 -20.44
C LYS A 276 -13.08 -9.70 -19.65
N HIS A 277 -14.39 -9.58 -19.40
CA HIS A 277 -14.95 -8.49 -18.59
C HIS A 277 -14.56 -8.61 -17.11
N LEU A 278 -14.51 -9.85 -16.60
CA LEU A 278 -14.02 -10.13 -15.26
C LEU A 278 -12.53 -9.80 -15.13
N LYS A 279 -11.66 -10.25 -16.05
CA LYS A 279 -10.23 -9.87 -16.06
C LYS A 279 -10.04 -8.35 -16.11
N TYR A 280 -10.84 -7.66 -16.92
CA TYR A 280 -10.81 -6.21 -17.04
C TYR A 280 -11.17 -5.50 -15.73
N LEU A 281 -12.20 -5.96 -15.00
CA LEU A 281 -12.54 -5.46 -13.66
C LEU A 281 -11.33 -5.51 -12.72
N PHE A 282 -10.73 -6.68 -12.54
CA PHE A 282 -9.59 -6.84 -11.62
C PHE A 282 -8.36 -6.03 -12.09
N SER A 283 -8.12 -5.95 -13.39
CA SER A 283 -7.03 -5.13 -13.95
C SER A 283 -7.24 -3.64 -13.65
N LYS A 284 -8.46 -3.14 -13.79
CA LYS A 284 -8.81 -1.74 -13.51
C LYS A 284 -8.63 -1.40 -12.03
N MET A 285 -9.04 -2.31 -11.14
CA MET A 285 -8.85 -2.14 -9.70
C MET A 285 -7.37 -2.23 -9.29
N VAL A 286 -6.60 -3.15 -9.90
CA VAL A 286 -5.14 -3.23 -9.72
C VAL A 286 -4.49 -1.91 -10.10
N VAL A 287 -4.83 -1.34 -11.26
CA VAL A 287 -4.26 -0.06 -11.71
C VAL A 287 -4.71 1.12 -10.85
N ALA A 288 -5.89 1.05 -10.24
CA ALA A 288 -6.32 2.05 -9.26
C ALA A 288 -5.64 1.92 -7.89
N SER A 289 -5.02 0.77 -7.59
CA SER A 289 -4.39 0.52 -6.29
C SER A 289 -3.12 1.35 -6.10
N TYR A 290 -2.82 1.70 -4.85
CA TYR A 290 -1.60 2.42 -4.53
C TYR A 290 -0.34 1.62 -4.88
N SER A 291 -0.35 0.29 -4.71
CA SER A 291 0.78 -0.59 -5.08
C SER A 291 1.18 -0.43 -6.54
N TYR A 292 0.20 -0.34 -7.45
CA TYR A 292 0.48 -0.03 -8.86
C TYR A 292 0.92 1.41 -9.05
N GLN A 293 0.23 2.39 -8.44
CA GLN A 293 0.56 3.80 -8.63
C GLN A 293 1.98 4.13 -8.17
N ILE A 294 2.43 3.60 -7.03
CA ILE A 294 3.82 3.78 -6.61
C ILE A 294 4.81 3.03 -7.51
N ALA A 295 4.48 1.82 -8.01
CA ALA A 295 5.34 1.11 -8.97
C ALA A 295 5.56 1.97 -10.23
N LYS A 296 4.46 2.44 -10.83
CA LYS A 296 4.45 3.28 -12.04
C LYS A 296 5.23 4.58 -11.82
N ASN A 297 4.99 5.28 -10.72
CA ASN A 297 5.59 6.59 -10.48
C ASN A 297 7.03 6.51 -9.97
N ALA A 298 7.43 5.43 -9.30
CA ALA A 298 8.81 5.15 -8.92
C ALA A 298 9.65 4.53 -10.06
N ARG A 299 8.99 3.97 -11.08
CA ARG A 299 9.60 3.19 -12.18
C ARG A 299 10.42 1.99 -11.69
N VAL A 300 9.94 1.38 -10.61
CA VAL A 300 10.49 0.12 -10.07
C VAL A 300 9.36 -0.83 -9.74
N LYS A 301 9.69 -2.10 -9.58
CA LYS A 301 8.74 -3.10 -9.11
C LYS A 301 8.27 -2.78 -7.70
N THR A 302 7.00 -3.04 -7.43
CA THR A 302 6.43 -3.00 -6.08
C THR A 302 5.90 -4.37 -5.70
N TYR A 303 6.24 -4.86 -4.52
CA TYR A 303 5.62 -6.06 -3.95
C TYR A 303 4.52 -5.64 -2.98
N GLY A 304 3.31 -6.14 -3.16
CA GLY A 304 2.17 -5.78 -2.32
C GLY A 304 1.09 -6.86 -2.31
N GLY A 305 0.14 -6.76 -1.37
CA GLY A 305 -0.98 -7.69 -1.32
C GLY A 305 -1.79 -7.62 -2.61
N LEU A 306 -2.25 -8.77 -3.12
CA LEU A 306 -3.19 -8.80 -4.24
C LEU A 306 -4.60 -8.53 -3.73
N LEU A 307 -5.41 -7.81 -4.51
CA LEU A 307 -6.71 -7.34 -4.03
C LEU A 307 -7.61 -8.53 -3.64
N GLY A 308 -8.18 -8.45 -2.45
CA GLY A 308 -8.99 -9.52 -1.85
C GLY A 308 -8.18 -10.54 -1.03
N THR A 309 -6.92 -10.23 -0.70
CA THR A 309 -6.06 -11.03 0.19
C THR A 309 -5.72 -10.28 1.49
N PHE A 310 -5.44 -11.01 2.57
CA PHE A 310 -4.89 -10.46 3.81
C PHE A 310 -3.55 -11.11 4.16
N SER A 311 -2.79 -10.43 5.02
CA SER A 311 -1.49 -10.90 5.50
C SER A 311 -1.55 -11.37 6.95
N ASP A 312 -0.74 -12.37 7.27
CA ASP A 312 -0.43 -12.79 8.63
C ASP A 312 1.03 -12.46 8.97
N PHE A 313 1.35 -12.50 10.26
CA PHE A 313 2.74 -12.53 10.72
C PHE A 313 3.35 -13.93 10.53
N ASP A 314 4.64 -13.98 10.21
CA ASP A 314 5.40 -15.22 10.22
C ASP A 314 5.33 -15.88 11.61
N LYS A 315 5.09 -17.19 11.64
CA LYS A 315 5.14 -18.01 12.86
C LYS A 315 6.35 -18.94 12.80
N GLY A 316 7.26 -18.84 13.76
CA GLY A 316 8.36 -19.79 13.95
C GLY A 316 9.77 -19.34 13.54
N PRO A 317 10.00 -18.66 12.40
CA PRO A 317 11.34 -18.23 12.00
C PRO A 317 11.98 -17.22 12.97
N PRO A 318 13.32 -17.19 13.08
CA PRO A 318 14.00 -16.04 13.64
C PRO A 318 13.72 -14.81 12.75
N LEU A 319 13.42 -13.67 13.37
CA LEU A 319 13.11 -12.39 12.68
C LEU A 319 11.81 -12.45 11.85
N PRO A 320 10.64 -12.64 12.47
CA PRO A 320 9.37 -12.70 11.75
C PRO A 320 9.08 -11.39 11.00
N LEU A 321 8.54 -11.51 9.79
CA LEU A 321 7.93 -10.40 9.05
C LEU A 321 6.45 -10.73 8.79
N MET A 322 5.91 -10.29 7.65
CA MET A 322 4.53 -10.57 7.23
C MET A 322 4.53 -11.40 5.95
N ARG A 323 3.41 -12.09 5.68
CA ARG A 323 3.19 -12.87 4.46
C ARG A 323 1.71 -12.91 4.12
N ILE A 324 1.36 -13.08 2.86
CA ILE A 324 -0.04 -13.33 2.49
C ILE A 324 -0.47 -14.71 3.02
N ASN A 325 -1.70 -14.79 3.54
CA ASN A 325 -2.23 -16.04 4.06
C ASN A 325 -2.31 -17.09 2.94
N ARG A 326 -1.78 -18.29 3.21
CA ARG A 326 -1.69 -19.38 2.22
C ARG A 326 -3.07 -19.93 1.80
N SER A 327 -4.13 -19.66 2.56
CA SER A 327 -5.49 -20.05 2.19
C SER A 327 -5.94 -19.42 0.87
N PHE A 328 -5.36 -18.28 0.48
CA PHE A 328 -5.66 -17.54 -0.76
C PHE A 328 -5.08 -18.15 -2.04
N HIS A 329 -4.58 -19.39 -2.03
CA HIS A 329 -3.97 -20.02 -3.22
C HIS A 329 -4.82 -19.88 -4.50
N ARG A 330 -6.15 -19.95 -4.42
CA ARG A 330 -7.05 -19.77 -5.58
C ARG A 330 -7.00 -18.34 -6.13
N HIS A 331 -7.10 -17.33 -5.25
CA HIS A 331 -6.94 -15.93 -5.61
C HIS A 331 -5.58 -15.70 -6.27
N LEU A 332 -4.51 -16.19 -5.65
CA LEU A 332 -3.14 -16.06 -6.16
C LEU A 332 -3.01 -16.69 -7.57
N ASN A 333 -3.59 -17.87 -7.78
CA ASN A 333 -3.57 -18.55 -9.07
C ASN A 333 -4.42 -17.81 -10.12
N PHE A 334 -5.52 -17.17 -9.74
CA PHE A 334 -6.27 -16.28 -10.65
C PHE A 334 -5.38 -15.13 -11.16
N TYR A 335 -4.75 -14.37 -10.25
CA TYR A 335 -3.87 -13.26 -10.63
C TYR A 335 -2.68 -13.73 -11.47
N LYS A 336 -2.05 -14.84 -11.09
CA LYS A 336 -0.92 -15.41 -11.83
C LYS A 336 -1.34 -15.84 -13.24
N ASN A 337 -2.36 -16.68 -13.34
CA ASN A 337 -2.69 -17.37 -14.58
C ASN A 337 -3.43 -16.48 -15.57
N TYR A 338 -4.17 -15.47 -15.10
CA TYR A 338 -5.04 -14.66 -15.95
C TYR A 338 -4.67 -13.19 -16.04
N LEU A 339 -3.93 -12.66 -15.05
CA LEU A 339 -3.44 -11.29 -15.04
C LEU A 339 -1.92 -11.20 -15.12
N GLY A 340 -1.22 -12.33 -15.27
CA GLY A 340 0.24 -12.36 -15.50
C GLY A 340 1.10 -11.94 -14.30
N PHE A 341 0.55 -11.98 -13.09
CA PHE A 341 1.31 -11.62 -11.90
C PHE A 341 2.41 -12.65 -11.58
N SER A 342 3.57 -12.12 -11.22
CA SER A 342 4.61 -12.85 -10.50
C SER A 342 4.52 -12.56 -8.99
N PHE A 343 5.31 -13.26 -8.18
CA PHE A 343 5.32 -13.08 -6.73
C PHE A 343 6.70 -12.66 -6.23
N ASP A 344 6.74 -12.11 -5.02
CA ASP A 344 7.96 -11.65 -4.37
C ASP A 344 9.04 -12.76 -4.30
N PRO A 345 10.33 -12.38 -4.38
CA PRO A 345 11.43 -13.34 -4.40
C PRO A 345 11.66 -14.05 -3.05
N GLU A 346 11.00 -13.63 -1.97
CA GLU A 346 11.15 -14.25 -0.65
C GLU A 346 10.09 -15.33 -0.37
N GLY A 347 9.20 -15.62 -1.34
CA GLY A 347 8.17 -16.63 -1.20
C GLY A 347 7.11 -16.27 -0.17
N ARG A 348 6.88 -14.97 0.04
CA ARG A 348 5.89 -14.42 1.00
C ARG A 348 4.51 -14.21 0.37
N LEU A 349 4.39 -14.53 -0.92
CA LEU A 349 3.17 -14.54 -1.72
C LEU A 349 2.59 -13.13 -1.96
N TYR A 350 3.40 -12.09 -1.81
CA TYR A 350 3.06 -10.74 -2.27
C TYR A 350 3.17 -10.68 -3.79
N GLY A 351 2.19 -10.06 -4.45
CA GLY A 351 2.19 -9.90 -5.91
C GLY A 351 3.18 -8.85 -6.37
N GLU A 352 3.83 -9.09 -7.51
CA GLU A 352 4.71 -8.15 -8.20
C GLU A 352 3.88 -7.20 -9.09
N TYR A 353 3.78 -5.95 -8.69
CA TYR A 353 3.21 -4.87 -9.48
C TYR A 353 4.30 -4.30 -10.39
N ASN A 354 4.14 -4.51 -11.70
CA ASN A 354 5.05 -4.02 -12.72
C ASN A 354 4.65 -2.58 -13.15
N PRO A 355 5.58 -1.62 -13.21
CA PRO A 355 5.31 -0.25 -13.68
C PRO A 355 4.71 -0.19 -15.10
N ASP A 356 5.00 -1.19 -15.93
CA ASP A 356 4.56 -1.26 -17.33
C ASP A 356 3.29 -2.11 -17.53
N TYR A 357 2.66 -2.56 -16.43
CA TYR A 357 1.42 -3.34 -16.53
C TYR A 357 0.33 -2.52 -17.23
N SER A 358 -0.26 -3.11 -18.28
CA SER A 358 -1.30 -2.47 -19.08
C SER A 358 -2.38 -3.48 -19.44
N PHE A 359 -3.58 -2.95 -19.71
CA PHE A 359 -4.75 -3.72 -20.09
C PHE A 359 -5.61 -2.84 -21.01
N SER A 360 -6.37 -3.47 -21.90
CA SER A 360 -7.28 -2.79 -22.83
C SER A 360 -8.73 -3.04 -22.45
N ILE A 361 -9.60 -2.10 -22.81
CA ILE A 361 -11.04 -2.28 -22.72
C ILE A 361 -11.43 -3.43 -23.67
N PRO A 362 -11.98 -4.54 -23.16
CA PRO A 362 -12.38 -5.64 -24.02
C PRO A 362 -13.59 -5.25 -24.87
N SER A 363 -13.70 -5.84 -26.06
CA SER A 363 -14.92 -5.75 -26.86
C SER A 363 -16.13 -6.32 -26.10
N LEU A 364 -17.33 -5.85 -26.44
CA LEU A 364 -18.57 -6.40 -25.90
C LEU A 364 -18.73 -7.92 -26.19
#